data_AF-A0A2T4WKA6-F1
#
_entry.id   AF-A0A2T4WKA6-F1
#
_cell.length_a   1.000
_cell.length_b   1.000
_cell.length_c   1.000
_cell.angle_alpha   90.00
_cell.angle_beta   90.00
_cell.angle_gamma   90.00
#
_symmetry.space_group_name_H-M   'P 1'
#
loop_
_entity.id
_entity.type
_entity.pdbx_description
1 polymer ?
#
loop_
_entity_poly.entity_id
_entity_poly.type
_entity_poly.pdbx_seq_one_letter_code
_entity_poly.pdbx_strand_id
1 'polypeptide(L)'
;MHYQVPNYNHNNDCLKTTHPFNLGEWMTYRSLANNACYEVLGSMRRMGKVRIWPHHFDTGIYLKLKNNVHLGFGLAMQDDHCPNPYFYARAYNDAGESLTVNPEQNSLITAKWIYSNDFNAAIFSLNELKNSHEDLLKSFIRSFLKIYLSLL
;
A
#
# COMPACT_ATOMS: atom_id res chain seq x y z
N MET A 1 -11.00 -9.60 -14.25
CA MET A 1 -11.72 -9.93 -13.00
C MET A 1 -12.84 -8.90 -12.86
N HIS A 2 -14.11 -9.32 -12.92
CA HIS A 2 -15.24 -8.43 -12.70
C HIS A 2 -15.60 -8.47 -11.21
N TYR A 3 -15.32 -7.39 -10.51
CA TYR A 3 -15.77 -7.21 -9.12
C TYR A 3 -17.24 -6.79 -9.15
N GLN A 4 -18.11 -7.57 -8.51
CA GLN A 4 -19.49 -7.16 -8.28
C GLN A 4 -19.55 -6.36 -6.99
N VAL A 5 -19.99 -5.10 -7.09
CA VAL A 5 -20.17 -4.23 -5.93
C VAL A 5 -21.23 -4.86 -5.02
N PRO A 6 -20.93 -5.13 -3.74
CA PRO A 6 -21.91 -5.66 -2.80
C PRO A 6 -23.14 -4.76 -2.68
N ASN A 7 -24.31 -5.36 -2.47
CA ASN A 7 -25.50 -4.57 -2.13
C ASN A 7 -25.43 -4.18 -0.66
N TYR A 8 -25.05 -2.93 -0.38
CA TYR A 8 -24.81 -2.44 0.98
C TYR A 8 -26.08 -1.97 1.72
N ASN A 9 -27.28 -2.15 1.15
CA ASN A 9 -28.55 -1.70 1.76
C ASN A 9 -28.57 -0.21 2.20
N HIS A 10 -27.76 0.65 1.59
CA HIS A 10 -27.67 2.08 1.89
C HIS A 10 -28.68 2.95 1.12
N ASN A 11 -29.74 2.35 0.56
CA ASN A 11 -30.67 3.04 -0.34
C ASN A 11 -31.35 4.28 0.28
N ASN A 12 -31.38 4.36 1.62
CA ASN A 12 -31.96 5.47 2.38
C ASN A 12 -30.94 6.19 3.29
N ASP A 13 -29.65 5.84 3.22
CA ASP A 13 -28.63 6.49 4.04
C ASP A 13 -28.23 7.82 3.39
N CYS A 14 -28.69 8.92 3.98
CA CYS A 14 -28.16 10.23 3.64
C CYS A 14 -26.73 10.31 4.19
N LEU A 15 -25.74 10.19 3.31
CA LEU A 15 -24.34 10.42 3.68
C LEU A 15 -24.24 11.81 4.33
N LYS A 16 -23.85 11.84 5.60
CA LYS A 16 -23.60 13.09 6.30
C LYS A 16 -22.42 13.77 5.62
N THR A 17 -22.53 15.06 5.35
CA THR A 17 -21.40 15.86 4.88
C THR A 17 -20.23 15.72 5.84
N THR A 18 -19.10 15.25 5.31
CA THR A 18 -17.85 15.12 6.06
C THR A 18 -17.37 16.49 6.51
N HIS A 19 -16.91 16.59 7.76
CA HIS A 19 -16.33 17.82 8.30
C HIS A 19 -15.09 18.23 7.47
N PRO A 20 -14.91 19.52 7.11
CA PRO A 20 -13.80 19.97 6.26
C PRO A 20 -12.40 19.54 6.76
N PHE A 21 -12.22 19.47 8.08
CA PHE A 21 -10.98 18.96 8.69
C PHE A 21 -10.65 17.52 8.25
N ASN A 22 -11.65 16.63 8.24
CA ASN A 22 -11.46 15.24 7.84
C ASN A 22 -11.17 15.12 6.33
N LEU A 23 -11.77 15.99 5.51
CA LEU A 23 -11.43 16.07 4.09
C LEU A 23 -9.96 16.49 3.89
N GLY A 24 -9.51 17.51 4.63
CA GLY A 24 -8.12 17.98 4.59
C GLY A 24 -7.11 16.90 5.04
N GLU A 25 -7.45 16.14 6.08
CA GLU A 25 -6.64 15.00 6.53
C GLU A 25 -6.49 13.95 5.42
N TRP A 26 -7.59 13.54 4.79
CA TRP A 26 -7.55 12.57 3.69
C TRP A 26 -6.86 13.09 2.43
N MET A 27 -7.02 14.38 2.10
CA MET A 27 -6.26 15.02 1.02
C MET A 27 -4.76 14.94 1.29
N THR A 28 -4.33 15.15 2.54
CA THR A 28 -2.94 14.99 2.95
C THR A 28 -2.46 13.55 2.74
N TYR A 29 -3.21 12.55 3.21
CA TYR A 29 -2.82 11.15 3.04
C TYR A 29 -2.78 10.69 1.59
N ARG A 30 -3.74 11.11 0.77
CA ARG A 30 -3.74 10.80 -0.66
C ARG A 30 -2.59 11.49 -1.40
N SER A 31 -2.25 12.72 -1.02
CA SER A 31 -1.08 13.42 -1.57
C SER A 31 0.22 12.71 -1.17
N LEU A 32 0.34 12.30 0.09
CA LEU A 32 1.47 11.54 0.59
C LEU A 32 1.61 10.19 -0.13
N ALA A 33 0.50 9.49 -0.38
CA ALA A 33 0.51 8.23 -1.10
C ALA A 33 0.97 8.39 -2.56
N ASN A 34 0.52 9.44 -3.25
CA ASN A 34 1.01 9.75 -4.59
C ASN A 34 2.52 10.03 -4.58
N ASN A 35 2.99 10.87 -3.66
CA ASN A 35 4.42 11.22 -3.55
C ASN A 35 5.28 9.99 -3.25
N ALA A 36 4.86 9.14 -2.29
CA ALA A 36 5.55 7.90 -1.95
C ALA A 36 5.61 6.93 -3.15
N CYS A 37 4.53 6.83 -3.93
CA CYS A 37 4.52 6.04 -5.15
C CYS A 37 5.51 6.59 -6.21
N TYR A 38 5.55 7.91 -6.39
CA TYR A 38 6.52 8.53 -7.31
C TYR A 38 7.97 8.36 -6.84
N GLU A 39 8.22 8.42 -5.54
CA GLU A 39 9.53 8.14 -4.95
C GLU A 39 9.97 6.71 -5.29
N VAL A 40 9.09 5.71 -5.06
CA VAL A 40 9.37 4.32 -5.41
C VAL A 40 9.64 4.14 -6.92
N LEU A 41 8.81 4.75 -7.78
CA LEU A 41 8.99 4.71 -9.23
C LEU A 41 10.34 5.30 -9.65
N GLY A 42 10.69 6.46 -9.09
CA GLY A 42 11.95 7.16 -9.34
C GLY A 42 13.16 6.34 -8.88
N SER A 43 13.12 5.79 -7.67
CA SER A 43 14.18 4.94 -7.12
C SER A 43 14.42 3.68 -7.95
N MET A 44 13.35 3.08 -8.48
CA MET A 44 13.47 1.90 -9.35
C MET A 44 13.78 2.23 -10.81
N ARG A 45 13.86 3.52 -11.17
CA ARG A 45 14.05 3.99 -12.56
C ARG A 45 13.01 3.34 -13.49
N ARG A 46 11.74 3.39 -13.11
CA ARG A 46 10.63 2.84 -13.88
C ARG A 46 9.62 3.93 -14.20
N MET A 47 9.13 3.90 -15.43
CA MET A 47 7.92 4.66 -15.78
C MET A 47 6.71 3.88 -15.28
N GLY A 48 5.80 4.58 -14.62
CA GLY A 48 4.55 4.03 -14.12
C GLY A 48 3.56 5.14 -13.86
N LYS A 49 2.32 4.74 -13.56
CA LYS A 49 1.26 5.68 -13.16
C LYS A 49 0.76 5.27 -11.79
N VAL A 50 0.63 6.23 -10.89
CA VAL A 50 -0.15 6.04 -9.68
C VAL A 50 -1.61 5.90 -10.09
N ARG A 51 -2.30 4.90 -9.55
CA ARG A 51 -3.69 4.57 -9.87
C ARG A 51 -4.50 4.48 -8.59
N ILE A 52 -5.81 4.62 -8.74
CA ILE A 52 -6.76 4.24 -7.70
C ILE A 52 -7.37 2.90 -8.10
N TRP A 53 -7.23 1.89 -7.26
CA TRP A 53 -7.81 0.58 -7.52
C TRP A 53 -9.31 0.60 -7.24
N PRO A 54 -10.18 0.36 -8.23
CA PRO A 54 -11.61 0.66 -8.11
C PRO A 54 -12.38 -0.25 -7.12
N HIS A 55 -11.76 -1.32 -6.65
CA HIS A 55 -12.38 -2.36 -5.82
C HIS A 55 -12.03 -2.22 -4.33
N HIS A 56 -10.84 -1.70 -3.99
CA HIS A 56 -10.43 -1.43 -2.60
C HIS A 56 -10.18 0.06 -2.31
N PHE A 57 -10.28 0.92 -3.34
CA PHE A 57 -9.98 2.34 -3.28
C PHE A 57 -8.54 2.67 -2.85
N ASP A 58 -7.62 1.75 -3.07
CA ASP A 58 -6.21 1.95 -2.77
C ASP A 58 -5.59 2.95 -3.74
N THR A 59 -4.72 3.83 -3.23
CA THR A 59 -3.82 4.62 -4.10
C THR A 59 -2.52 3.87 -4.21
N GLY A 60 -2.15 3.40 -5.41
CA GLY A 60 -0.94 2.58 -5.53
C GLY A 60 -0.35 2.52 -6.92
N ILE A 61 0.77 1.81 -7.00
CA ILE A 61 1.49 1.47 -8.21
C ILE A 61 1.61 -0.04 -8.34
N TYR A 62 1.74 -0.46 -9.59
CA TYR A 62 2.06 -1.82 -9.97
C TYR A 62 3.22 -1.78 -10.95
N LEU A 63 4.22 -2.64 -10.71
CA LEU A 63 5.42 -2.72 -11.53
C LEU A 63 5.72 -4.17 -11.87
N LYS A 64 5.76 -4.47 -13.17
CA LYS A 64 6.33 -5.71 -13.67
C LYS A 64 7.84 -5.54 -13.83
N LEU A 65 8.60 -6.36 -13.12
CA LEU A 65 10.05 -6.40 -13.16
C LEU A 65 10.54 -7.61 -13.99
N LYS A 66 11.85 -7.85 -13.98
CA LYS A 66 12.45 -9.02 -14.64
C LYS A 66 12.10 -10.31 -13.86
N ASN A 67 12.37 -11.46 -14.47
CA ASN A 67 12.27 -12.77 -13.83
C ASN A 67 10.89 -13.07 -13.22
N ASN A 68 9.82 -12.58 -13.86
CA ASN A 68 8.44 -12.75 -13.44
C ASN A 68 8.13 -12.19 -12.04
N VAL A 69 8.93 -11.23 -11.56
CA VAL A 69 8.68 -10.52 -10.29
C VAL A 69 7.79 -9.31 -10.55
N HIS A 70 6.72 -9.18 -9.77
CA HIS A 70 5.87 -7.99 -9.75
C HIS A 70 5.92 -7.35 -8.38
N LEU A 71 5.92 -6.02 -8.35
CA LEU A 71 5.83 -5.25 -7.12
C LEU A 71 4.53 -4.46 -7.07
N GLY A 72 3.89 -4.48 -5.90
CA GLY A 72 2.80 -3.60 -5.53
C GLY A 72 3.21 -2.73 -4.34
N PHE A 73 2.96 -1.43 -4.45
CA PHE A 73 3.17 -0.48 -3.37
C PHE A 73 2.05 0.56 -3.38
N GLY A 74 1.52 0.94 -2.22
CA GLY A 74 0.44 1.92 -2.16
C GLY A 74 -0.11 2.13 -0.76
N LEU A 75 -1.14 2.96 -0.66
CA LEU A 75 -1.97 3.18 0.51
C LEU A 75 -3.29 2.44 0.31
N ALA A 76 -3.52 1.42 1.12
CA ALA A 76 -4.77 0.67 1.21
C ALA A 76 -5.71 1.27 2.25
N MET A 77 -7.01 1.10 2.02
CA MET A 77 -8.02 1.42 3.02
C MET A 77 -8.04 0.37 4.13
N GLN A 78 -8.76 0.64 5.23
CA GLN A 78 -8.96 -0.36 6.27
C GLN A 78 -9.66 -1.59 5.69
N ASP A 79 -9.17 -2.76 6.06
CA ASP A 79 -9.71 -4.07 5.68
C ASP A 79 -9.41 -5.12 6.76
N ASP A 80 -9.60 -6.40 6.44
CA ASP A 80 -9.37 -7.52 7.36
C ASP A 80 -7.88 -7.73 7.71
N HIS A 81 -6.96 -7.15 6.94
CA HIS A 81 -5.52 -7.26 7.18
C HIS A 81 -5.03 -6.18 8.16
N CYS A 82 -5.64 -4.99 8.17
CA CYS A 82 -5.26 -3.93 9.10
C CYS A 82 -6.47 -3.09 9.57
N PRO A 83 -6.64 -2.89 10.89
CA PRO A 83 -7.75 -2.13 11.44
C PRO A 83 -7.67 -0.61 11.16
N ASN A 84 -6.61 -0.14 10.50
CA ASN A 84 -6.43 1.23 10.08
C ASN A 84 -5.95 1.24 8.63
N PRO A 85 -6.25 2.28 7.82
CA PRO A 85 -5.64 2.45 6.51
C PRO A 85 -4.11 2.40 6.63
N TYR A 86 -3.44 1.86 5.61
CA TYR A 86 -2.03 1.48 5.74
C TYR A 86 -1.29 1.54 4.41
N PHE A 87 -0.02 1.89 4.46
CA PHE A 87 0.88 1.65 3.34
C PHE A 87 1.21 0.16 3.26
N TYR A 88 1.19 -0.41 2.06
CA TYR A 88 1.58 -1.79 1.81
C TYR A 88 2.72 -1.86 0.80
N ALA A 89 3.50 -2.92 0.92
CA ALA A 89 4.58 -3.25 0.01
C ALA A 89 4.64 -4.78 -0.16
N ARG A 90 4.43 -5.27 -1.38
CA ARG A 90 4.42 -6.71 -1.69
C ARG A 90 5.14 -7.03 -2.99
N ALA A 91 5.67 -8.25 -3.08
CA ALA A 91 6.07 -8.85 -4.33
C ALA A 91 5.35 -10.16 -4.59
N TYR A 92 5.13 -10.47 -5.87
CA TYR A 92 4.44 -11.67 -6.31
C TYR A 92 4.88 -12.09 -7.71
N ASN A 93 4.64 -13.34 -8.08
CA ASN A 93 4.97 -13.87 -9.40
C ASN A 93 3.80 -13.68 -10.41
N ASP A 94 4.00 -14.11 -11.67
CA ASP A 94 2.94 -14.06 -12.69
C ASP A 94 1.68 -14.87 -12.32
N ALA A 95 1.79 -15.86 -11.43
CA ALA A 95 0.65 -16.61 -10.89
C ALA A 95 -0.07 -15.88 -9.73
N GLY A 96 0.43 -14.71 -9.31
CA GLY A 96 -0.10 -13.94 -8.19
C GLY A 96 0.38 -14.40 -6.82
N GLU A 97 1.20 -15.45 -6.77
CA GLU A 97 1.73 -16.00 -5.53
C GLU A 97 2.77 -15.05 -4.95
N SER A 98 2.64 -14.75 -3.65
CA SER A 98 3.58 -13.87 -2.98
C SER A 98 4.98 -14.45 -2.97
N LEU A 99 5.96 -13.63 -3.34
CA LEU A 99 7.37 -13.98 -3.22
C LEU A 99 7.79 -13.81 -1.77
N THR A 100 8.27 -14.89 -1.16
CA THR A 100 8.69 -14.90 0.23
C THR A 100 9.89 -13.99 0.44
N VAL A 101 9.69 -12.96 1.26
CA VAL A 101 10.78 -12.19 1.88
C VAL A 101 10.96 -12.74 3.28
N ASN A 102 12.19 -13.11 3.66
CA ASN A 102 12.50 -13.53 5.02
C ASN A 102 12.48 -12.31 5.97
N PRO A 103 11.54 -12.23 6.93
CA PRO A 103 11.45 -11.12 7.89
C PRO A 103 12.64 -10.99 8.81
N GLU A 104 13.24 -12.11 9.21
CA GLU A 104 14.36 -12.13 10.15
C GLU A 104 15.59 -11.45 9.54
N GLN A 105 15.73 -11.56 8.22
CA GLN A 105 16.77 -10.88 7.45
C GLN A 105 16.40 -9.46 7.03
N ASN A 106 15.12 -9.10 7.17
CA ASN A 106 14.53 -7.85 6.70
C ASN A 106 13.62 -7.24 7.75
N SER A 107 14.19 -7.03 8.95
CA SER A 107 13.49 -6.41 10.06
C SER A 107 13.07 -4.99 9.69
N LEU A 108 11.81 -4.69 9.96
CA LEU A 108 11.22 -3.39 9.71
C LEU A 108 11.09 -2.68 11.06
N ILE A 109 11.72 -1.52 11.21
CA ILE A 109 11.70 -0.76 12.47
C ILE A 109 10.28 -0.25 12.78
N THR A 110 9.52 0.07 11.73
CA THR A 110 8.26 0.83 11.84
C THR A 110 7.09 0.18 11.12
N ALA A 111 7.29 -1.02 10.57
CA ALA A 111 6.30 -1.71 9.79
C ALA A 111 6.25 -3.18 10.25
N LYS A 112 5.17 -3.86 9.90
CA LYS A 112 4.97 -5.27 10.24
C LYS A 112 4.72 -6.08 8.99
N TRP A 113 5.18 -7.32 9.00
CA TRP A 113 4.82 -8.28 7.97
C TRP A 113 3.45 -8.88 8.27
N ILE A 114 2.61 -8.97 7.24
CA ILE A 114 1.39 -9.75 7.24
C ILE A 114 1.62 -10.98 6.39
N TYR A 115 1.14 -12.12 6.90
CA TYR A 115 1.15 -13.40 6.20
C TYR A 115 -0.26 -13.99 6.19
N SER A 116 -0.79 -14.21 4.99
CA SER A 116 -2.07 -14.86 4.75
C SER A 116 -2.05 -15.61 3.43
N ASN A 117 -3.10 -16.38 3.13
CA ASN A 117 -3.13 -17.22 1.93
C ASN A 117 -3.13 -16.39 0.63
N ASP A 118 -3.63 -15.16 0.68
CA ASP A 118 -3.87 -14.27 -0.47
C ASP A 118 -3.08 -12.95 -0.39
N PHE A 119 -2.60 -12.59 0.80
CA PHE A 119 -1.88 -11.35 1.04
C PHE A 119 -0.66 -11.54 1.95
N ASN A 120 0.53 -11.54 1.35
CA ASN A 120 1.79 -11.37 2.07
C ASN A 120 2.44 -10.03 1.69
N ALA A 121 2.59 -9.16 2.67
CA ALA A 121 3.09 -7.80 2.48
C ALA A 121 3.73 -7.26 3.75
N ALA A 122 4.66 -6.33 3.57
CA ALA A 122 5.03 -5.40 4.62
C ALA A 122 3.98 -4.29 4.69
N ILE A 123 3.49 -3.95 5.88
CA ILE A 123 2.51 -2.89 6.07
C ILE A 123 2.93 -1.86 7.13
N PHE A 124 2.58 -0.61 6.90
CA PHE A 124 2.80 0.52 7.80
C PHE A 124 1.51 1.32 7.98
N SER A 125 0.95 1.29 9.19
CA SER A 125 -0.37 1.86 9.47
C SER A 125 -0.34 3.39 9.51
N LEU A 126 -1.41 4.05 9.03
CA LEU A 126 -1.57 5.49 9.20
C LEU A 126 -1.69 5.89 10.67
N ASN A 127 -2.14 5.00 11.56
CA ASN A 127 -2.13 5.27 13.00
C ASN A 127 -0.69 5.36 13.54
N GLU A 128 0.22 4.54 13.02
CA GLU A 128 1.65 4.62 13.37
C GLU A 128 2.26 5.89 12.77
N LEU A 129 1.91 6.22 11.52
CA LEU A 129 2.35 7.45 10.85
C LEU A 129 1.92 8.71 11.63
N LYS A 130 0.65 8.82 12.05
CA LYS A 130 0.11 9.95 12.81
C LYS A 130 0.91 10.24 14.08
N ASN A 131 1.39 9.20 14.74
CA ASN A 131 2.12 9.29 15.99
C ASN A 131 3.64 9.43 15.78
N SER A 132 4.08 9.69 14.55
CA SER A 132 5.48 9.66 14.17
C SER A 132 5.92 10.83 13.32
N HIS A 133 7.23 11.01 13.19
CA HIS A 133 7.82 11.97 12.25
C HIS A 133 7.82 11.39 10.82
N GLU A 134 7.67 12.24 9.79
CA GLU A 134 7.63 11.86 8.36
C GLU A 134 8.75 10.91 7.90
N ASP A 135 9.88 10.89 8.62
CA ASP A 135 11.02 10.03 8.37
C ASP A 135 10.70 8.52 8.44
N LEU A 136 9.63 8.11 9.11
CA LEU A 136 9.27 6.69 9.20
C LEU A 136 8.73 6.14 7.88
N LEU A 137 7.97 6.93 7.11
CA LEU A 137 7.51 6.49 5.79
C LEU A 137 8.69 6.34 4.82
N LYS A 138 9.66 7.26 4.87
CA LYS A 138 10.89 7.15 4.09
C LYS A 138 11.70 5.92 4.51
N SER A 139 11.77 5.63 5.80
CA SER A 139 12.41 4.41 6.32
C SER A 139 11.72 3.14 5.79
N PHE A 140 10.38 3.13 5.77
CA PHE A 140 9.59 2.06 5.19
C PHE A 140 9.87 1.88 3.69
N ILE A 141 9.86 2.96 2.91
CA ILE A 141 10.18 2.95 1.47
C ILE A 141 11.60 2.43 1.23
N ARG A 142 12.60 2.89 2.00
CA ARG A 142 13.99 2.42 1.89
C ARG A 142 14.11 0.93 2.19
N SER A 143 13.38 0.46 3.19
CA SER A 143 13.38 -0.96 3.57
C SER A 143 12.78 -1.81 2.45
N PHE A 144 11.62 -1.40 1.92
CA PHE A 144 11.02 -1.98 0.72
C PHE A 144 12.02 -2.02 -0.44
N LEU A 145 12.60 -0.89 -0.82
CA LEU A 145 13.56 -0.84 -1.93
C LEU A 145 14.75 -1.78 -1.70
N LYS A 146 15.32 -1.82 -0.49
CA LYS A 146 16.44 -2.72 -0.15
C LYS A 146 16.07 -4.19 -0.35
N ILE A 147 14.92 -4.60 0.18
CA ILE A 147 14.41 -5.98 0.11
C ILE A 147 14.15 -6.40 -1.33
N TYR A 148 13.43 -5.57 -2.09
CA TYR A 148 12.88 -6.00 -3.37
C TYR A 148 13.84 -5.75 -4.53
N LEU A 149 14.83 -4.85 -4.36
CA LEU A 149 15.96 -4.76 -5.29
C LEU A 149 16.88 -5.98 -5.19
N SER A 150 16.97 -6.68 -4.05
CA SER A 150 17.75 -7.93 -3.97
C SER A 150 17.07 -9.12 -4.65
N LEU A 151 15.81 -8.98 -5.08
CA LEU A 151 15.11 -9.99 -5.88
C LEU A 151 15.35 -9.83 -7.39
N LEU A 152 16.04 -8.77 -7.81
CA LEU A 152 16.36 -8.44 -9.21
C LEU A 152 17.76 -8.87 -9.61
#